data_AF-A0A0K0CXB4-F1
#
_entry.id   AF-A0A0K0CXB4-F1
#
_cell.length_a   1.000
_cell.length_b   1.000
_cell.length_c   1.000
_cell.angle_alpha   90.00
_cell.angle_beta   90.00
_cell.angle_gamma   90.00
#
_symmetry.space_group_name_H-M   'P 1'
#
loop_
_entity.id
_entity.type
_entity.pdbx_description
1 polymer ?
#
loop_
_entity_poly.entity_id
_entity_poly.type
_entity_poly.pdbx_seq_one_letter_code
_entity_poly.pdbx_strand_id
1 'polypeptide(L)'
;MNERGKQISLSVDSELVNIEHIYVVNCDTGLTLCVTKTVFDQREQLLSLILLETVEAVSFVEFSMLATFFGGKGTNLRVDVVKFSSVDNMKVTYVQATLDLCVMFTPTTRMRSNSAIKFVATDGLTCFERTVPLAVQQIAFVGFENAETLIYNTTTLNGTYIPDIEIVFSINKNFKREKHEWIYRESCKVMTLMTTWTRFPYPLKELKFISAPIRAPSHSSLGLITLQDRLVDHPSYTLAHVSLIHSVIQQWLPGLVGSTKSNESCFMESLSVYLEWKVDEVLHIVNKTRGTEVELIRPQDLSSEEKDSLRPVRVVEARKRFFHSPW
;
A
#
# COMPACT_ATOMS: atom_id res chain seq x y z
N MET A 1 -15.25 -0.09 -18.92
CA MET A 1 -16.25 0.51 -19.82
C MET A 1 -16.74 -0.58 -20.76
N ASN A 2 -18.02 -0.64 -21.12
CA ASN A 2 -18.50 -1.67 -22.05
C ASN A 2 -18.08 -1.36 -23.50
N GLU A 3 -18.14 -2.35 -24.41
CA GLU A 3 -17.75 -2.22 -25.83
C GLU A 3 -18.47 -1.10 -26.59
N ARG A 4 -19.56 -0.57 -26.03
CA ARG A 4 -20.36 0.50 -26.63
C ARG A 4 -20.07 1.88 -26.04
N GLY A 5 -19.16 2.00 -25.06
CA GLY A 5 -18.86 3.28 -24.40
C GLY A 5 -20.04 3.88 -23.63
N LYS A 6 -21.08 3.08 -23.30
CA LYS A 6 -22.31 3.55 -22.60
C LYS A 6 -22.36 3.20 -21.13
N GLN A 7 -21.47 2.34 -20.66
CA GLN A 7 -21.46 1.90 -19.27
C GLN A 7 -20.05 2.02 -18.71
N ILE A 8 -19.93 2.73 -17.59
CA ILE A 8 -18.73 2.75 -16.76
C ILE A 8 -19.02 1.90 -15.53
N SER A 9 -18.08 1.03 -15.17
CA SER A 9 -18.19 0.17 -14.00
C SER A 9 -16.98 0.43 -13.09
N LEU A 10 -17.28 0.66 -11.82
CA LEU A 10 -16.35 1.05 -10.78
C LEU A 10 -16.43 0.01 -9.65
N SER A 11 -15.30 -0.49 -9.18
CA SER A 11 -15.31 -1.35 -7.99
C SER A 11 -15.39 -0.47 -6.75
N VAL A 12 -16.37 -0.76 -5.89
CA VAL A 12 -16.71 0.01 -4.69
C VAL A 12 -16.88 -0.92 -3.50
N ASP A 13 -16.49 -0.48 -2.31
CA ASP A 13 -16.69 -1.27 -1.09
C ASP A 13 -18.19 -1.44 -0.80
N SER A 14 -18.57 -2.61 -0.26
CA SER A 14 -19.92 -2.88 0.23
C SER A 14 -20.37 -1.96 1.38
N GLU A 15 -19.42 -1.37 2.12
CA GLU A 15 -19.66 -0.41 3.20
C GLU A 15 -19.92 1.02 2.67
N LEU A 16 -19.81 1.25 1.36
CA LEU A 16 -20.14 2.53 0.76
C LEU A 16 -21.66 2.73 0.78
N VAL A 17 -22.11 3.78 1.46
CA VAL A 17 -23.54 4.12 1.59
C VAL A 17 -23.78 5.58 1.22
N ASN A 18 -25.04 5.90 0.89
CA ASN A 18 -25.48 7.24 0.52
C ASN A 18 -24.66 7.84 -0.63
N ILE A 19 -24.54 7.08 -1.72
CA ILE A 19 -23.93 7.58 -2.95
C ILE A 19 -24.91 8.57 -3.58
N GLU A 20 -24.60 9.85 -3.47
CA GLU A 20 -25.41 10.93 -4.02
C GLU A 20 -24.60 11.78 -5.00
N HIS A 21 -25.31 12.48 -5.89
CA HIS A 21 -24.74 13.52 -6.75
C HIS A 21 -23.54 13.05 -7.59
N ILE A 22 -23.73 11.99 -8.37
CA ILE A 22 -22.71 11.54 -9.32
C ILE A 22 -22.75 12.42 -10.57
N TYR A 23 -21.66 13.16 -10.80
CA TYR A 23 -21.45 13.92 -12.02
C TYR A 23 -20.34 13.27 -12.84
N VAL A 24 -20.57 13.20 -14.14
CA VAL A 24 -19.61 12.69 -15.12
C VAL A 24 -19.36 13.81 -16.11
N VAL A 25 -18.09 14.18 -16.32
CA VAL A 25 -17.72 15.25 -17.26
C VAL A 25 -16.74 14.67 -18.27
N ASN A 26 -16.98 14.91 -19.57
CA ASN A 26 -15.99 14.64 -20.59
C ASN A 26 -14.95 15.76 -20.55
N CYS A 27 -13.69 15.42 -20.25
CA CYS A 27 -12.64 16.40 -20.07
C CYS A 27 -12.17 17.03 -21.40
N ASP A 28 -12.40 16.36 -22.53
CA ASP A 28 -12.01 16.89 -23.85
C ASP A 28 -12.96 18.00 -24.30
N THR A 29 -14.26 17.84 -24.00
CA THR A 29 -15.30 18.78 -24.41
C THR A 29 -15.74 19.73 -23.29
N GLY A 30 -15.44 19.39 -22.03
CA GLY A 30 -15.93 20.08 -20.85
C GLY A 30 -17.43 19.86 -20.59
N LEU A 31 -18.10 19.00 -21.35
CA LEU A 31 -19.54 18.78 -21.24
C LEU A 31 -19.86 17.72 -20.17
N THR A 32 -20.90 17.97 -19.39
CA THR A 32 -21.43 16.99 -18.45
C THR A 32 -22.16 15.88 -19.20
N LEU A 33 -21.73 14.64 -19.00
CA LEU A 33 -22.37 13.45 -19.53
C LEU A 33 -23.56 13.05 -18.64
N CYS A 34 -24.74 12.95 -19.23
CA CYS A 34 -25.95 12.57 -18.52
C CYS A 34 -25.91 11.10 -18.07
N VAL A 35 -25.95 10.86 -16.75
CA VAL A 35 -26.13 9.52 -16.18
C VAL A 35 -27.61 9.18 -16.15
N THR A 36 -28.02 8.20 -16.96
CA THR A 36 -29.41 7.74 -17.04
C THR A 36 -29.80 6.84 -15.88
N LYS A 37 -28.85 6.01 -15.42
CA LYS A 37 -29.09 5.05 -14.35
C LYS A 37 -27.79 4.74 -13.62
N THR A 38 -27.90 4.72 -12.31
CA THR A 38 -26.86 4.24 -11.41
C THR A 38 -27.32 2.89 -10.85
N VAL A 39 -26.49 1.86 -10.98
CA VAL A 39 -26.77 0.51 -10.47
C VAL A 39 -25.65 0.13 -9.52
N PHE A 40 -25.98 -0.06 -8.26
CA PHE A 40 -25.04 -0.59 -7.27
C PHE A 40 -25.35 -2.06 -7.02
N ASP A 41 -24.44 -2.94 -7.42
CA ASP A 41 -24.48 -4.35 -7.10
C ASP A 41 -23.60 -4.61 -5.88
N GLN A 42 -24.24 -4.75 -4.72
CA GLN A 42 -23.54 -5.02 -3.46
C GLN A 42 -22.84 -6.38 -3.44
N ARG A 43 -23.36 -7.38 -4.17
CA ARG A 43 -22.77 -8.73 -4.17
C ARG A 43 -21.48 -8.75 -4.96
N GLU A 44 -21.47 -8.05 -6.08
CA GLU A 44 -20.31 -7.93 -6.97
C GLU A 44 -19.41 -6.74 -6.60
N GLN A 45 -19.76 -5.96 -5.56
CA GLN A 45 -19.02 -4.76 -5.13
C GLN A 45 -18.76 -3.81 -6.31
N LEU A 46 -19.80 -3.58 -7.11
CA LEU A 46 -19.72 -2.89 -8.40
C LEU A 46 -20.75 -1.77 -8.52
N LEU A 47 -20.28 -0.56 -8.79
CA LEU A 47 -21.09 0.59 -9.15
C LEU A 47 -21.04 0.77 -10.68
N SER A 48 -22.18 0.60 -11.35
CA SER A 48 -22.32 0.81 -12.78
C SER A 48 -23.09 2.09 -13.08
N LEU A 49 -22.48 2.96 -13.86
CA LEU A 49 -23.08 4.18 -14.40
C LEU A 49 -23.44 3.95 -15.86
N ILE A 50 -24.73 4.05 -16.19
CA ILE A 50 -25.22 3.96 -17.56
C ILE A 50 -25.39 5.38 -18.08
N LEU A 51 -24.59 5.74 -19.07
CA LEU A 51 -24.59 7.04 -19.72
C LEU A 51 -25.63 7.11 -20.83
N LEU A 52 -26.19 8.30 -21.04
CA LEU A 52 -27.06 8.60 -22.18
C LEU A 52 -26.25 8.56 -23.48
N GLU A 53 -25.05 9.17 -23.43
CA GLU A 53 -24.13 9.35 -24.54
C GLU A 53 -22.99 8.32 -24.50
N THR A 54 -22.42 8.03 -25.67
CA THR A 54 -21.24 7.16 -25.80
C THR A 54 -19.98 7.98 -25.59
N VAL A 55 -19.06 7.51 -24.76
CA VAL A 55 -17.71 8.08 -24.67
C VAL A 55 -16.80 7.33 -25.64
N GLU A 56 -16.02 8.08 -26.41
CA GLU A 56 -15.04 7.52 -27.33
C GLU A 56 -13.85 6.92 -26.59
N ALA A 57 -13.19 5.92 -27.19
CA ALA A 57 -12.11 5.15 -26.55
C ALA A 57 -10.87 5.97 -26.15
N VAL A 58 -10.74 7.21 -26.67
CA VAL A 58 -9.60 8.11 -26.41
C VAL A 58 -9.98 9.23 -25.44
N SER A 59 -11.26 9.34 -25.06
CA SER A 59 -11.73 10.47 -24.27
C SER A 59 -11.43 10.31 -22.78
N PHE A 60 -11.03 11.43 -22.17
CA PHE A 60 -10.84 11.52 -20.72
C PHE A 60 -12.17 11.87 -20.04
N VAL A 61 -12.43 11.22 -18.91
CA VAL A 61 -13.67 11.43 -18.15
C VAL A 61 -13.34 11.69 -16.69
N GLU A 62 -13.92 12.75 -16.14
CA GLU A 62 -13.87 13.08 -14.73
C GLU A 62 -15.15 12.63 -14.03
N PHE A 63 -14.99 12.04 -12.84
CA PHE A 63 -16.09 11.59 -12.00
C PHE A 63 -16.02 12.31 -10.67
N SER A 64 -17.11 13.00 -10.32
CA SER A 64 -17.30 13.59 -8.99
C SER A 64 -18.39 12.81 -8.27
N MET A 65 -18.09 12.36 -7.05
CA MET A 65 -19.02 11.58 -6.22
C MET A 65 -18.89 12.02 -4.77
N LEU A 66 -20.04 12.16 -4.09
CA LEU A 66 -20.11 12.29 -2.65
C LEU A 66 -20.59 10.96 -2.06
N ALA A 67 -19.89 10.43 -1.06
CA ALA A 67 -20.26 9.19 -0.40
C ALA A 67 -19.88 9.20 1.08
N THR A 68 -20.60 8.41 1.88
CA THR A 68 -20.35 8.25 3.31
C THR A 68 -19.76 6.87 3.58
N PHE A 69 -18.64 6.82 4.30
CA PHE A 69 -18.01 5.58 4.77
C PHE A 69 -18.34 5.34 6.24
N PHE A 70 -18.84 4.16 6.59
CA PHE A 70 -19.04 3.74 7.98
C PHE A 70 -17.88 2.83 8.43
N GLY A 71 -16.84 3.40 9.02
CA GLY A 71 -15.74 2.62 9.59
C GLY A 71 -16.17 1.90 10.88
N GLY A 72 -16.01 0.57 10.91
CA GLY A 72 -16.06 -0.23 12.13
C GLY A 72 -15.04 0.23 13.18
N LYS A 73 -15.36 0.08 14.46
CA LYS A 73 -14.53 0.51 15.61
C LYS A 73 -13.08 -0.03 15.50
N GLY A 74 -12.14 0.90 15.26
CA GLY A 74 -10.71 0.64 15.14
C GLY A 74 -10.14 1.46 14.00
N THR A 75 -9.65 2.66 14.32
CA THR A 75 -9.17 3.74 13.44
C THR A 75 -8.20 3.28 12.33
N ASN A 76 -8.74 2.71 11.26
CA ASN A 76 -8.10 2.55 9.96
C ASN A 76 -9.13 3.01 8.93
N LEU A 77 -9.10 4.30 8.58
CA LEU A 77 -9.77 4.79 7.39
C LEU A 77 -8.97 4.29 6.19
N ARG A 78 -9.22 3.04 5.78
CA ARG A 78 -8.79 2.55 4.49
C ARG A 78 -9.81 3.05 3.47
N VAL A 79 -9.51 4.17 2.83
CA VAL A 79 -10.20 4.51 1.58
C VAL A 79 -9.53 3.67 0.51
N ASP A 80 -10.07 2.49 0.25
CA ASP A 80 -9.77 1.82 -1.00
C ASP A 80 -10.32 2.73 -2.10
N VAL A 81 -9.41 3.46 -2.72
CA VAL A 81 -9.73 4.34 -3.84
C VAL A 81 -10.38 3.46 -4.90
N VAL A 82 -11.61 3.83 -5.23
CA VAL A 82 -12.46 3.20 -6.25
C VAL A 82 -11.61 2.76 -7.44
N LYS A 83 -11.66 1.47 -7.75
CA LYS A 83 -10.91 0.91 -8.88
C LYS A 83 -11.53 1.46 -10.17
N PHE A 84 -10.80 2.34 -10.86
CA PHE A 84 -11.18 2.80 -12.19
C PHE A 84 -10.68 1.80 -13.22
N SER A 85 -11.60 0.98 -13.76
CA SER A 85 -11.33 0.16 -14.94
C SER A 85 -12.19 0.60 -16.11
N SER A 86 -11.61 1.46 -16.94
CA SER A 86 -11.99 1.55 -18.34
C SER A 86 -10.80 1.06 -19.15
N VAL A 87 -10.89 -0.14 -19.74
CA VAL A 87 -10.48 -0.48 -21.11
C VAL A 87 -10.79 -1.99 -21.30
N ASP A 88 -11.63 -2.25 -22.30
CA ASP A 88 -11.89 -3.48 -23.07
C ASP A 88 -11.41 -4.83 -22.54
N ASN A 89 -12.36 -5.77 -22.37
CA ASN A 89 -12.32 -7.24 -22.55
C ASN A 89 -11.07 -8.07 -22.19
N MET A 90 -10.04 -7.48 -21.62
CA MET A 90 -8.92 -8.10 -20.98
C MET A 90 -9.13 -7.92 -19.49
N LYS A 91 -8.89 -8.99 -18.73
CA LYS A 91 -8.72 -8.93 -17.27
C LYS A 91 -7.49 -8.09 -16.92
N VAL A 92 -7.53 -6.78 -17.17
CA VAL A 92 -6.49 -5.83 -16.75
C VAL A 92 -6.78 -5.52 -15.29
N THR A 93 -6.27 -6.38 -14.43
CA THR A 93 -6.52 -6.32 -12.98
C THR A 93 -5.71 -5.22 -12.29
N TYR A 94 -4.79 -4.55 -13.00
CA TYR A 94 -3.83 -3.60 -12.45
C TYR A 94 -3.78 -2.32 -13.28
N VAL A 95 -4.47 -1.28 -12.79
CA VAL A 95 -4.33 0.10 -13.28
C VAL A 95 -3.58 0.86 -12.19
N GLN A 96 -2.47 1.49 -12.56
CA GLN A 96 -1.78 2.47 -11.72
C GLN A 96 -2.23 3.87 -12.14
N ALA A 97 -2.46 4.74 -11.17
CA ALA A 97 -2.87 6.11 -11.41
C ALA A 97 -2.15 7.05 -10.44
N THR A 98 -1.95 8.29 -10.86
CA THR A 98 -1.52 9.36 -9.95
C THR A 98 -2.71 9.90 -9.18
N LEU A 99 -2.54 10.21 -7.90
CA LEU A 99 -3.59 10.73 -7.03
C LEU A 99 -3.24 12.15 -6.57
N ASP A 100 -4.18 13.07 -6.71
CA ASP A 100 -4.18 14.37 -6.01
C ASP A 100 -5.11 14.23 -4.79
N LEU A 101 -4.52 14.06 -3.60
CA LEU A 101 -5.28 13.82 -2.37
C LEU A 101 -5.44 15.10 -1.55
N CYS A 102 -6.68 15.39 -1.14
CA CYS A 102 -6.98 16.36 -0.10
C CYS A 102 -7.88 15.70 0.95
N VAL A 103 -7.54 15.87 2.22
CA VAL A 103 -8.31 15.32 3.34
C VAL A 103 -8.72 16.47 4.26
N MET A 104 -10.02 16.60 4.49
CA MET A 104 -10.58 17.52 5.47
C MET A 104 -10.85 16.74 6.76
N PHE A 105 -10.29 17.20 7.86
CA PHE A 105 -10.49 16.61 9.17
C PHE A 105 -10.44 17.69 10.26
N THR A 106 -10.37 17.30 11.54
CA THR A 106 -10.25 18.27 12.63
C THR A 106 -8.97 19.10 12.48
N PRO A 107 -8.99 20.43 12.72
CA PRO A 107 -7.81 21.30 12.56
C PRO A 107 -6.61 20.93 13.45
N THR A 108 -6.83 20.17 14.51
CA THR A 108 -5.81 19.66 15.42
C THR A 108 -5.09 18.42 14.86
N THR A 109 -5.69 17.75 13.88
CA THR A 109 -5.13 16.53 13.30
C THR A 109 -4.08 16.86 12.26
N ARG A 110 -2.95 16.18 12.38
CA ARG A 110 -1.88 16.18 11.38
C ARG A 110 -2.06 14.97 10.48
N MET A 111 -2.08 15.22 9.17
CA MET A 111 -2.26 14.20 8.16
C MET A 111 -0.93 13.82 7.52
N ARG A 112 -0.79 12.56 7.11
CA ARG A 112 0.30 12.04 6.26
C ARG A 112 -0.26 11.16 5.17
N SER A 113 0.43 11.07 4.04
CA SER A 113 0.10 10.22 2.90
C SER A 113 1.38 9.79 2.18
N ASN A 114 1.23 9.04 1.07
CA ASN A 114 2.32 8.61 0.19
C ASN A 114 3.18 9.80 -0.30
N SER A 115 2.55 10.96 -0.50
CA SER A 115 3.20 12.18 -0.98
C SER A 115 3.52 13.17 0.14
N ALA A 116 4.36 14.15 -0.18
CA ALA A 116 4.61 15.30 0.68
C ALA A 116 3.36 16.19 0.82
N ILE A 117 3.29 16.95 1.91
CA ILE A 117 2.22 17.92 2.13
C ILE A 117 2.45 19.12 1.20
N LYS A 118 1.43 19.47 0.42
CA LYS A 118 1.44 20.66 -0.44
C LYS A 118 1.05 21.91 0.35
N PHE A 119 -0.06 21.84 1.10
CA PHE A 119 -0.48 22.89 2.02
C PHE A 119 -1.46 22.36 3.07
N VAL A 120 -1.58 23.11 4.16
CA VAL A 120 -2.57 22.90 5.24
C VAL A 120 -3.35 24.19 5.39
N ALA A 121 -4.67 24.12 5.26
CA ALA A 121 -5.56 25.26 5.47
C ALA A 121 -6.05 25.32 6.93
N THR A 122 -6.50 26.51 7.34
CA THR A 122 -6.90 26.79 8.73
C THR A 122 -8.19 26.07 9.16
N ASP A 123 -8.98 25.60 8.20
CA ASP A 123 -10.23 24.85 8.41
C ASP A 123 -10.01 23.35 8.61
N GLY A 124 -8.76 22.87 8.58
CA GLY A 124 -8.43 21.45 8.74
C GLY A 124 -8.31 20.68 7.41
N LEU A 125 -8.37 21.37 6.26
CA LEU A 125 -8.06 20.76 4.96
C LEU A 125 -6.54 20.61 4.78
N THR A 126 -6.06 19.38 4.60
CA THR A 126 -4.68 19.08 4.22
C THR A 126 -4.65 18.51 2.81
N CYS A 127 -3.90 19.15 1.91
CA CYS A 127 -3.69 18.66 0.55
C CYS A 127 -2.25 18.22 0.34
N PHE A 128 -2.08 17.14 -0.42
CA PHE A 128 -0.80 16.52 -0.72
C PHE A 128 -0.36 16.83 -2.14
N GLU A 129 0.95 16.70 -2.40
CA GLU A 129 1.47 16.70 -3.75
C GLU A 129 0.96 15.48 -4.53
N ARG A 130 0.91 15.60 -5.85
CA ARG A 130 0.52 14.50 -6.73
C ARG A 130 1.42 13.29 -6.51
N THR A 131 0.83 12.12 -6.30
CA THR A 131 1.61 10.88 -6.15
C THR A 131 2.29 10.49 -7.46
N VAL A 132 3.35 9.68 -7.37
CA VAL A 132 3.75 8.82 -8.49
C VAL A 132 2.59 7.88 -8.87
N PRO A 133 2.61 7.22 -10.04
CA PRO A 133 1.60 6.22 -10.35
C PRO A 133 1.57 5.11 -9.30
N LEU A 134 0.43 4.98 -8.59
CA LEU A 134 0.21 3.98 -7.55
C LEU A 134 -0.90 3.03 -7.97
N ALA A 135 -0.75 1.75 -7.60
CA ALA A 135 -1.89 0.85 -7.57
C ALA A 135 -2.80 1.25 -6.41
N VAL A 136 -4.11 1.01 -6.52
CA VAL A 136 -5.11 1.33 -5.47
C VAL A 136 -4.66 0.86 -4.08
N GLN A 137 -4.15 -0.37 -4.00
CA GLN A 137 -3.69 -1.01 -2.76
C GLN A 137 -2.50 -0.31 -2.09
N GLN A 138 -1.78 0.53 -2.84
CA GLN A 138 -0.62 1.28 -2.39
C GLN A 138 -0.98 2.69 -1.94
N ILE A 139 -2.23 3.12 -2.10
CA ILE A 139 -2.69 4.43 -1.62
C ILE A 139 -2.91 4.33 -0.11
N ALA A 140 -2.32 5.27 0.62
CA ALA A 140 -2.47 5.32 2.06
C ALA A 140 -2.40 6.76 2.57
N PHE A 141 -3.14 7.01 3.65
CA PHE A 141 -3.04 8.21 4.45
C PHE A 141 -3.39 7.89 5.90
N VAL A 142 -2.94 8.74 6.81
CA VAL A 142 -3.18 8.59 8.24
C VAL A 142 -3.32 9.97 8.88
N GLY A 143 -4.17 10.07 9.89
CA GLY A 143 -4.36 11.26 10.71
C GLY A 143 -4.03 10.98 12.18
N PHE A 144 -3.39 11.93 12.84
CA PHE A 144 -3.07 11.88 14.26
C PHE A 144 -3.22 13.25 14.92
N GLU A 145 -3.83 13.32 16.10
CA GLU A 145 -3.98 14.57 16.86
C GLU A 145 -2.73 14.88 17.69
N ASN A 146 -2.22 13.86 18.40
CA ASN A 146 -1.09 13.97 19.31
C ASN A 146 -0.02 12.97 18.87
N ALA A 147 1.01 13.45 18.19
CA ALA A 147 2.15 12.62 17.78
C ALA A 147 3.50 13.29 18.03
N GLU A 148 4.47 12.48 18.44
CA GLU A 148 5.89 12.83 18.40
C GLU A 148 6.47 12.41 17.05
N THR A 149 7.43 13.18 16.54
CA THR A 149 8.02 12.93 15.23
C THR A 149 9.54 12.98 15.30
N LEU A 150 10.19 11.96 14.75
CA LEU A 150 11.63 11.93 14.52
C LEU A 150 11.89 12.13 13.04
N ILE A 151 12.65 13.16 12.70
CA ILE A 151 13.02 13.47 11.32
C ILE A 151 14.52 13.23 11.18
N TYR A 152 14.87 12.41 10.20
CA TYR A 152 16.24 12.18 9.75
C TYR A 152 16.34 12.67 8.32
N ASN A 153 17.16 13.69 8.10
CA ASN A 153 17.34 14.25 6.77
C ASN A 153 18.08 13.26 5.87
N THR A 154 17.99 13.50 4.58
CA THR A 154 18.64 12.77 3.51
C THR A 154 20.13 12.62 3.82
N THR A 155 20.61 11.39 3.73
CA THR A 155 22.02 11.05 3.95
C THR A 155 22.52 10.09 2.89
N THR A 156 23.81 9.83 2.92
CA THR A 156 24.43 8.75 2.15
C THR A 156 25.00 7.73 3.10
N LEU A 157 24.64 6.46 2.93
CA LEU A 157 25.20 5.35 3.68
C LEU A 157 25.94 4.41 2.73
N ASN A 158 27.25 4.24 2.93
CA ASN A 158 28.11 3.41 2.06
C ASN A 158 28.03 3.79 0.56
N GLY A 159 27.89 5.09 0.26
CA GLY A 159 27.74 5.60 -1.11
C GLY A 159 26.33 5.47 -1.69
N THR A 160 25.38 4.89 -0.94
CA THR A 160 23.98 4.77 -1.34
C THR A 160 23.15 5.92 -0.79
N TYR A 161 22.29 6.49 -1.63
CA TYR A 161 21.32 7.53 -1.25
C TYR A 161 20.25 6.97 -0.30
N ILE A 162 20.03 7.64 0.83
CA ILE A 162 18.96 7.37 1.77
C ILE A 162 18.03 8.61 1.80
N PRO A 163 16.72 8.46 1.53
CA PRO A 163 15.77 9.58 1.52
C PRO A 163 15.60 10.20 2.92
N ASP A 164 14.88 11.30 2.98
CA ASP A 164 14.37 11.81 4.26
C ASP A 164 13.51 10.73 4.94
N ILE A 165 13.75 10.45 6.21
CA ILE A 165 12.98 9.48 7.00
C ILE A 165 12.25 10.21 8.12
N GLU A 166 10.92 10.20 8.04
CA GLU A 166 10.03 10.67 9.10
C GLU A 166 9.49 9.47 9.88
N ILE A 167 9.58 9.47 11.20
CA ILE A 167 9.00 8.44 12.06
C ILE A 167 8.04 9.10 13.04
N VAL A 168 6.76 8.77 12.93
CA VAL A 168 5.66 9.33 13.71
C VAL A 168 5.18 8.33 14.74
N PHE A 169 5.09 8.76 15.99
CA PHE A 169 4.62 7.95 17.10
C PHE A 169 3.37 8.58 17.71
N SER A 170 2.35 7.77 17.94
CA SER A 170 1.24 8.19 18.79
C SER A 170 1.77 8.49 20.20
N ILE A 171 1.46 9.67 20.76
CA ILE A 171 2.00 10.06 22.07
C ILE A 171 1.46 9.12 23.16
N ASN A 172 2.34 8.24 23.64
CA ASN A 172 2.15 7.51 24.89
C ASN A 172 3.02 8.15 25.98
N LYS A 173 2.62 8.03 27.25
CA LYS A 173 3.24 8.71 28.41
C LYS A 173 4.73 8.37 28.65
N ASN A 174 5.30 7.41 27.92
CA ASN A 174 6.65 6.86 28.12
C ASN A 174 7.57 6.98 26.88
N PHE A 175 7.24 7.84 25.91
CA PHE A 175 8.09 8.01 24.71
C PHE A 175 9.52 8.43 25.09
N LYS A 176 10.51 7.68 24.58
CA LYS A 176 11.93 8.04 24.67
C LYS A 176 12.53 7.90 23.28
N ARG A 177 13.09 8.98 22.74
CA ARG A 177 13.69 9.03 21.39
C ARG A 177 14.69 7.90 21.14
N GLU A 178 15.59 7.68 22.10
CA GLU A 178 16.64 6.65 22.04
C GLU A 178 16.08 5.23 21.84
N LYS A 179 14.90 4.94 22.38
CA LYS A 179 14.26 3.62 22.26
C LYS A 179 13.73 3.32 20.86
N HIS A 180 13.65 4.31 19.98
CA HIS A 180 13.03 4.18 18.66
C HIS A 180 13.99 4.44 17.51
N GLU A 181 15.25 4.75 17.81
CA GLU A 181 16.30 4.98 16.80
C GLU A 181 16.62 3.71 15.99
N TRP A 182 16.31 2.53 16.53
CA TRP A 182 16.51 1.24 15.87
C TRP A 182 15.79 1.16 14.52
N ILE A 183 14.59 1.75 14.40
CA ILE A 183 13.80 1.78 13.16
C ILE A 183 14.62 2.44 12.06
N TYR A 184 15.11 3.66 12.30
CA TYR A 184 15.94 4.39 11.34
C TYR A 184 17.20 3.59 10.97
N ARG A 185 17.95 3.09 11.97
CA ARG A 185 19.22 2.39 11.74
C ARG A 185 19.06 1.11 10.92
N GLU A 186 18.04 0.32 11.22
CA GLU A 186 17.77 -0.93 10.50
C GLU A 186 17.22 -0.66 9.10
N SER A 187 16.26 0.25 8.96
CA SER A 187 15.73 0.64 7.65
C SER A 187 16.86 1.12 6.72
N CYS A 188 17.77 1.98 7.19
CA CYS A 188 18.89 2.43 6.36
C CYS A 188 19.78 1.28 5.85
N LYS A 189 20.06 0.28 6.69
CA LYS A 189 20.85 -0.89 6.29
C LYS A 189 20.11 -1.72 5.23
N VAL A 190 18.82 -1.98 5.45
CA VAL A 190 17.97 -2.72 4.50
C VAL A 190 17.89 -1.98 3.16
N MET A 191 17.63 -0.67 3.18
CA MET A 191 17.55 0.16 1.98
C MET A 191 18.88 0.19 1.20
N THR A 192 20.01 0.28 1.91
CA THR A 192 21.35 0.23 1.30
C THR A 192 21.57 -1.09 0.57
N LEU A 193 21.22 -2.20 1.23
CA LEU A 193 21.38 -3.55 0.68
C LEU A 193 20.44 -3.78 -0.51
N MET A 194 19.17 -3.40 -0.39
CA MET A 194 18.17 -3.50 -1.46
C MET A 194 18.57 -2.68 -2.68
N THR A 195 19.04 -1.45 -2.49
CA THR A 195 19.55 -0.63 -3.60
C THR A 195 20.76 -1.29 -4.28
N THR A 196 21.65 -1.90 -3.50
CA THR A 196 22.83 -2.60 -4.03
C THR A 196 22.45 -3.84 -4.84
N TRP A 197 21.54 -4.67 -4.32
CA TRP A 197 21.10 -5.91 -4.97
C TRP A 197 20.27 -5.66 -6.22
N THR A 198 19.38 -4.67 -6.16
CA THR A 198 18.45 -4.37 -7.25
C THR A 198 19.07 -3.43 -8.28
N ARG A 199 20.08 -2.65 -7.88
CA ARG A 199 20.62 -1.50 -8.63
C ARG A 199 19.58 -0.40 -8.91
N PHE A 200 18.43 -0.46 -8.25
CA PHE A 200 17.40 0.56 -8.31
C PHE A 200 17.42 1.39 -7.03
N PRO A 201 17.64 2.72 -7.13
CA PRO A 201 17.54 3.59 -5.97
C PRO A 201 16.10 3.64 -5.45
N TYR A 202 15.93 3.99 -4.17
CA TYR A 202 14.60 4.23 -3.61
C TYR A 202 13.88 5.34 -4.41
N PRO A 203 12.61 5.14 -4.82
CA PRO A 203 11.97 5.96 -5.85
C PRO A 203 11.41 7.30 -5.35
N LEU A 204 11.30 7.51 -4.04
CA LEU A 204 10.72 8.73 -3.46
C LEU A 204 11.75 9.55 -2.70
N LYS A 205 11.46 10.84 -2.51
CA LYS A 205 12.32 11.74 -1.72
C LYS A 205 12.26 11.48 -0.22
N GLU A 206 11.17 10.89 0.23
CA GLU A 206 10.85 10.68 1.64
C GLU A 206 10.26 9.28 1.87
N LEU A 207 10.53 8.71 3.04
CA LEU A 207 9.88 7.51 3.56
C LEU A 207 9.35 7.79 4.97
N LYS A 208 8.05 7.56 5.16
CA LYS A 208 7.38 7.81 6.44
C LYS A 208 7.07 6.49 7.15
N PHE A 209 7.41 6.40 8.42
CA PHE A 209 7.03 5.31 9.32
C PHE A 209 6.02 5.82 10.33
N ILE A 210 4.91 5.10 10.50
CA ILE A 210 3.82 5.49 11.39
C ILE A 210 3.59 4.36 12.39
N SER A 211 3.73 4.65 13.68
CA SER A 211 3.27 3.76 14.74
C SER A 211 1.77 3.94 14.92
N ALA A 212 1.00 2.86 14.74
CA ALA A 212 -0.45 2.88 14.94
C ALA A 212 -0.99 1.59 15.59
N PRO A 213 -2.19 1.61 16.18
CA PRO A 213 -2.82 0.45 16.80
C PRO A 213 -3.47 -0.46 15.74
N ILE A 214 -2.70 -0.88 14.74
CA ILE A 214 -3.13 -1.81 13.70
C ILE A 214 -3.12 -3.26 14.20
N ARG A 215 -3.97 -4.11 13.60
CA ARG A 215 -4.03 -5.54 13.93
C ARG A 215 -2.87 -6.33 13.33
N ALA A 216 -2.49 -6.00 12.10
CA ALA A 216 -1.36 -6.60 11.42
C ALA A 216 -0.03 -6.11 12.03
N PRO A 217 1.06 -6.90 11.96
CA PRO A 217 2.38 -6.47 12.44
C PRO A 217 2.88 -5.19 11.75
N SER A 218 2.61 -5.08 10.46
CA SER A 218 2.90 -3.91 9.64
C SER A 218 2.03 -3.86 8.39
N HIS A 219 1.99 -2.70 7.75
CA HIS A 219 1.40 -2.44 6.44
C HIS A 219 2.36 -1.56 5.64
N SER A 220 2.63 -1.92 4.37
CA SER A 220 3.59 -1.19 3.54
C SER A 220 2.91 -0.66 2.28
N SER A 221 2.78 0.67 2.24
CA SER A 221 2.37 1.42 1.08
C SER A 221 3.56 2.25 0.60
N LEU A 222 3.69 2.49 -0.71
CA LEU A 222 4.84 3.22 -1.24
C LEU A 222 4.96 4.61 -0.60
N GLY A 223 6.07 4.89 0.09
CA GLY A 223 6.31 6.15 0.82
C GLY A 223 5.72 6.22 2.23
N LEU A 224 4.91 5.24 2.65
CA LEU A 224 4.25 5.23 3.97
C LEU A 224 4.15 3.80 4.52
N ILE A 225 4.93 3.50 5.57
CA ILE A 225 4.90 2.24 6.29
C ILE A 225 4.21 2.44 7.63
N THR A 226 3.19 1.63 7.92
CA THR A 226 2.54 1.59 9.23
C THR A 226 3.03 0.38 10.02
N LEU A 227 3.49 0.60 11.24
CA LEU A 227 3.97 -0.43 12.17
C LEU A 227 3.01 -0.53 13.35
N GLN A 228 2.85 -1.75 13.89
CA GLN A 228 2.04 -1.96 15.08
C GLN A 228 2.70 -1.35 16.32
N ASP A 229 1.97 -0.51 17.06
CA ASP A 229 2.46 0.17 18.27
C ASP A 229 3.16 -0.77 19.26
N ARG A 230 2.57 -1.95 19.51
CA ARG A 230 3.12 -2.94 20.45
C ARG A 230 4.50 -3.45 20.05
N LEU A 231 4.77 -3.56 18.75
CA LEU A 231 6.08 -4.02 18.25
C LEU A 231 7.10 -2.89 18.29
N VAL A 232 6.66 -1.65 18.04
CA VAL A 232 7.48 -0.45 18.14
C VAL A 232 7.94 -0.22 19.59
N ASP A 233 7.05 -0.42 20.57
CA ASP A 233 7.34 -0.27 22.01
C ASP A 233 8.27 -1.36 22.57
N HIS A 234 8.36 -2.51 21.88
CA HIS A 234 9.08 -3.69 22.35
C HIS A 234 10.06 -4.23 21.28
N PRO A 235 11.17 -3.52 21.00
CA PRO A 235 12.17 -3.96 20.02
C PRO A 235 12.91 -5.23 20.45
N SER A 236 12.72 -5.76 21.66
CA SER A 236 13.27 -7.08 22.00
C SER A 236 12.59 -8.22 21.24
N TYR A 237 11.42 -7.97 20.62
CA TYR A 237 10.71 -8.97 19.84
C TYR A 237 11.29 -9.08 18.43
N THR A 238 11.73 -10.29 18.08
CA THR A 238 12.10 -10.67 16.70
C THR A 238 11.07 -10.22 15.67
N LEU A 239 9.77 -10.36 15.99
CA LEU A 239 8.69 -9.97 15.08
C LEU A 239 8.72 -8.48 14.72
N ALA A 240 9.19 -7.59 15.60
CA ALA A 240 9.29 -6.16 15.31
C ALA A 240 10.29 -5.90 14.17
N HIS A 241 11.47 -6.47 14.28
CA HIS A 241 12.54 -6.36 13.29
C HIS A 241 12.18 -7.03 11.96
N VAL A 242 11.65 -8.25 12.02
CA VAL A 242 11.23 -8.98 10.81
C VAL A 242 10.14 -8.22 10.05
N SER A 243 9.15 -7.68 10.77
CA SER A 243 8.07 -6.89 10.15
C SER A 243 8.58 -5.59 9.54
N LEU A 244 9.57 -4.95 10.18
CA LEU A 244 10.23 -3.76 9.64
C LEU A 244 10.99 -4.08 8.34
N ILE A 245 11.84 -5.11 8.36
CA ILE A 245 12.61 -5.56 7.19
C ILE A 245 11.65 -5.84 6.03
N HIS A 246 10.62 -6.65 6.29
CA HIS A 246 9.59 -6.99 5.32
C HIS A 246 8.96 -5.73 4.71
N SER A 247 8.50 -4.79 5.54
CA SER A 247 7.85 -3.58 5.05
C SER A 247 8.77 -2.67 4.24
N VAL A 248 10.05 -2.58 4.60
CA VAL A 248 11.04 -1.79 3.83
C VAL A 248 11.30 -2.45 2.47
N ILE A 249 11.43 -3.78 2.40
CA ILE A 249 11.62 -4.50 1.13
C ILE A 249 10.44 -4.25 0.17
N GLN A 250 9.22 -4.26 0.69
CA GLN A 250 7.99 -4.00 -0.09
C GLN A 250 7.98 -2.63 -0.78
N GLN A 251 8.84 -1.69 -0.41
CA GLN A 251 8.96 -0.40 -1.11
C GLN A 251 9.60 -0.53 -2.51
N TRP A 252 10.37 -1.59 -2.77
CA TRP A 252 10.98 -1.86 -4.08
C TRP A 252 10.11 -2.75 -4.95
N LEU A 253 9.41 -3.72 -4.35
CA LEU A 253 8.78 -4.81 -5.11
C LEU A 253 7.77 -4.33 -6.18
N PRO A 254 6.90 -3.32 -5.93
CA PRO A 254 6.00 -2.81 -6.96
C PRO A 254 6.71 -2.26 -8.20
N GLY A 255 7.95 -1.79 -8.07
CA GLY A 255 8.79 -1.33 -9.18
C GLY A 255 9.60 -2.43 -9.86
N LEU A 256 9.88 -3.53 -9.17
CA LEU A 256 10.64 -4.68 -9.70
C LEU A 256 9.77 -5.68 -10.44
N VAL A 257 8.52 -5.85 -9.98
CA VAL A 257 7.59 -6.84 -10.50
C VAL A 257 6.34 -6.11 -10.97
N GLY A 258 6.19 -5.97 -12.29
CA GLY A 258 4.94 -5.53 -12.88
C GLY A 258 3.88 -6.60 -12.70
N SER A 259 3.06 -6.50 -11.65
CA SER A 259 1.96 -7.44 -11.42
C SER A 259 0.85 -7.17 -12.44
N THR A 260 0.81 -7.94 -13.52
CA THR A 260 -0.21 -7.87 -14.57
C THR A 260 -1.36 -8.84 -14.30
N LYS A 261 -1.17 -9.87 -13.44
CA LYS A 261 -2.18 -10.90 -13.15
C LYS A 261 -2.31 -11.18 -11.65
N SER A 262 -3.52 -11.52 -11.20
CA SER A 262 -3.81 -11.86 -9.78
C SER A 262 -2.96 -13.02 -9.23
N ASN A 263 -2.52 -13.94 -10.10
CA ASN A 263 -1.66 -15.07 -9.73
C ASN A 263 -0.23 -14.65 -9.35
N GLU A 264 0.19 -13.42 -9.64
CA GLU A 264 1.52 -12.90 -9.30
C GLU A 264 1.60 -12.39 -7.85
N SER A 265 0.46 -12.29 -7.14
CA SER A 265 0.42 -12.00 -5.70
C SER A 265 1.20 -13.03 -4.87
N CYS A 266 1.08 -14.32 -5.21
CA CYS A 266 1.81 -15.40 -4.55
C CYS A 266 3.32 -15.30 -4.80
N PHE A 267 3.72 -14.89 -6.00
CA PHE A 267 5.13 -14.67 -6.34
C PHE A 267 5.71 -13.49 -5.56
N MET A 268 4.99 -12.36 -5.52
CA MET A 268 5.39 -11.17 -4.76
C MET A 268 5.59 -11.47 -3.28
N GLU A 269 4.64 -12.19 -2.67
CA GLU A 269 4.73 -12.58 -1.27
C GLU A 269 5.89 -13.55 -1.03
N SER A 270 6.08 -14.52 -1.92
CA SER A 270 7.19 -15.49 -1.82
C SER A 270 8.55 -14.82 -1.99
N LEU A 271 8.68 -13.88 -2.92
CA LEU A 271 9.88 -13.08 -3.14
C LEU A 271 10.18 -12.21 -1.92
N SER A 272 9.16 -11.56 -1.35
CA SER A 272 9.30 -10.75 -0.15
C SER A 272 9.83 -11.56 1.03
N VAL A 273 9.25 -12.74 1.29
CA VAL A 273 9.71 -13.66 2.36
C VAL A 273 11.14 -14.15 2.10
N TYR A 274 11.47 -14.47 0.84
CA TYR A 274 12.83 -14.89 0.49
C TYR A 274 13.85 -13.77 0.73
N LEU A 275 13.53 -12.55 0.30
CA LEU A 275 14.39 -11.39 0.48
C LEU A 275 14.51 -11.01 1.96
N GLU A 276 13.43 -11.06 2.73
CA GLU A 276 13.44 -10.84 4.18
C GLU A 276 14.47 -11.76 4.85
N TRP A 277 14.42 -13.05 4.55
CA TRP A 277 15.39 -14.02 5.06
C TRP A 277 16.82 -13.71 4.60
N LYS A 278 17.02 -13.42 3.30
CA LYS A 278 18.36 -13.11 2.77
C LYS A 278 18.96 -11.84 3.32
N VAL A 279 18.15 -10.80 3.49
CA VAL A 279 18.57 -9.53 4.10
C VAL A 279 19.01 -9.78 5.53
N ASP A 280 18.24 -10.54 6.31
CA ASP A 280 18.57 -10.87 7.69
C ASP A 280 19.81 -11.76 7.80
N GLU A 281 20.01 -12.71 6.87
CA GLU A 281 21.22 -13.54 6.77
C GLU A 281 22.48 -12.69 6.58
N VAL A 282 22.41 -11.60 5.79
CA VAL A 282 23.57 -10.74 5.50
C VAL A 282 23.77 -9.65 6.54
N LEU A 283 22.70 -9.06 7.07
CA LEU A 283 22.77 -7.94 8.00
C LEU A 283 22.80 -8.37 9.47
N HIS A 284 22.45 -9.62 9.77
CA HIS A 284 22.35 -10.18 11.11
C HIS A 284 21.55 -9.28 12.07
N ILE A 285 20.39 -8.77 11.60
CA ILE A 285 19.53 -7.91 12.41
C ILE A 285 18.84 -8.75 13.50
N VAL A 286 18.44 -9.97 13.16
CA VAL A 286 17.81 -10.91 14.09
C VAL A 286 18.70 -12.14 14.30
N ASN A 287 18.85 -12.56 15.56
CA ASN A 287 19.62 -13.77 15.91
C ASN A 287 18.94 -15.09 15.52
N LYS A 288 17.62 -15.10 15.24
CA LYS A 288 16.84 -16.28 14.84
C LYS A 288 16.29 -16.05 13.44
N THR A 289 17.01 -16.54 12.44
CA THR A 289 16.56 -16.49 11.04
C THR A 289 15.57 -17.61 10.76
N ARG A 290 14.65 -17.42 9.81
CA ARG A 290 13.75 -18.49 9.29
C ARG A 290 14.48 -19.47 8.36
N GLY A 291 15.80 -19.63 8.51
CA GLY A 291 16.66 -20.36 7.57
C GLY A 291 16.16 -21.77 7.28
N THR A 292 15.75 -22.51 8.30
CA THR A 292 15.23 -23.87 8.12
C THR A 292 13.92 -23.91 7.30
N GLU A 293 13.02 -22.92 7.46
CA GLU A 293 11.78 -22.87 6.67
C GLU A 293 12.06 -22.55 5.20
N VAL A 294 13.00 -21.65 4.93
CA VAL A 294 13.37 -21.28 3.56
C VAL A 294 14.16 -22.39 2.88
N GLU A 295 15.08 -23.05 3.58
CA GLU A 295 15.84 -24.21 3.07
C GLU A 295 14.94 -25.38 2.69
N LEU A 296 13.81 -25.58 3.39
CA LEU A 296 12.84 -26.63 3.09
C LEU A 296 11.99 -26.33 1.83
N ILE A 297 11.77 -25.06 1.52
CA ILE A 297 10.93 -24.62 0.39
C ILE A 297 11.78 -24.31 -0.85
N ARG A 298 13.07 -24.01 -0.67
CA ARG A 298 14.01 -23.73 -1.75
C ARG A 298 14.14 -24.95 -2.67
N PRO A 299 13.93 -24.80 -4.00
CA PRO A 299 14.30 -25.84 -4.95
C PRO A 299 15.80 -26.13 -4.81
N GLN A 300 16.15 -27.36 -4.43
CA GLN A 300 17.55 -27.74 -4.19
C GLN A 300 18.35 -27.90 -5.49
N ASP A 301 17.67 -27.98 -6.63
CA ASP A 301 18.29 -28.01 -7.96
C ASP A 301 17.33 -27.37 -8.99
N LEU A 302 17.81 -26.36 -9.72
CA LEU A 302 17.11 -25.79 -10.88
C LEU A 302 17.64 -26.38 -12.21
N SER A 303 18.64 -27.27 -12.16
CA SER A 303 19.26 -27.88 -13.34
C SER A 303 18.65 -29.22 -13.77
N SER A 304 17.68 -29.76 -13.02
CA SER A 304 16.98 -31.00 -13.39
C SER A 304 15.49 -30.73 -13.53
N GLU A 305 15.05 -30.40 -14.74
CA GLU A 305 13.64 -30.14 -15.10
C GLU A 305 12.70 -31.36 -14.96
N GLU A 306 13.15 -32.53 -14.48
CA GLU A 306 12.39 -33.78 -14.63
C GLU A 306 11.93 -34.49 -13.34
N LYS A 307 12.05 -33.91 -12.14
CA LYS A 307 11.77 -34.68 -10.89
C LYS A 307 10.85 -34.07 -9.83
N ASP A 308 10.00 -33.10 -10.16
CA ASP A 308 9.06 -32.54 -9.16
C ASP A 308 7.57 -32.73 -9.51
N SER A 309 7.22 -33.82 -10.19
CA SER A 309 5.82 -34.24 -10.42
C SER A 309 5.17 -34.95 -9.22
N LEU A 310 5.87 -35.13 -8.10
CA LEU A 310 5.41 -35.93 -6.95
C LEU A 310 5.49 -35.23 -5.57
N ARG A 311 5.61 -33.90 -5.51
CA ARG A 311 5.37 -33.17 -4.24
C ARG A 311 3.96 -32.58 -4.21
N PRO A 312 2.95 -33.27 -3.65
CA PRO A 312 1.63 -32.70 -3.51
C PRO A 312 1.65 -31.65 -2.39
N VAL A 313 1.47 -30.37 -2.74
CA VAL A 313 0.45 -29.39 -2.26
C VAL A 313 0.19 -29.24 -0.73
N ARG A 314 0.82 -30.01 0.16
CA ARG A 314 0.48 -30.06 1.60
C ARG A 314 1.01 -28.89 2.44
N VAL A 315 1.98 -28.13 1.94
CA VAL A 315 2.59 -27.02 2.72
C VAL A 315 1.80 -25.71 2.58
N VAL A 316 1.13 -25.49 1.42
CA VAL A 316 0.29 -24.29 1.21
C VAL A 316 -0.99 -24.33 2.06
N GLU A 317 -1.48 -25.54 2.38
CA GLU A 317 -2.71 -25.75 3.15
C GLU A 317 -2.55 -25.49 4.65
N ALA A 318 -1.32 -25.58 5.19
CA ALA A 318 -1.00 -25.21 6.56
C ALA A 318 -1.04 -23.69 6.80
N ARG A 319 -0.77 -22.87 5.77
CA ARG A 319 -0.84 -21.40 5.85
C ARG A 319 -2.26 -20.85 5.72
N LYS A 320 -3.20 -21.54 5.04
CA LYS A 320 -4.62 -21.15 5.07
C LYS A 320 -5.19 -21.14 6.50
N ARG A 321 -4.70 -21.99 7.41
CA ARG A 321 -5.17 -22.00 8.81
C ARG A 321 -4.55 -20.92 9.70
N PHE A 322 -3.42 -20.33 9.32
CA PHE A 322 -2.79 -19.24 10.09
C PHE A 322 -3.14 -17.84 9.56
N PHE A 323 -3.51 -17.72 8.28
CA PHE A 323 -3.89 -16.44 7.66
C PHE A 323 -5.36 -16.33 7.23
N HIS A 324 -6.14 -17.42 7.30
CA HIS A 324 -7.61 -17.39 7.24
C HIS A 324 -8.18 -18.12 8.46
N SER A 325 -8.25 -17.42 9.59
CA SER A 325 -9.42 -17.59 10.45
C SER A 325 -10.44 -16.56 9.97
N PRO A 326 -11.72 -16.90 9.75
CA PRO A 326 -12.76 -15.88 9.86
C PRO A 326 -12.65 -15.33 11.28
N TRP A 327 -12.81 -14.02 11.47
CA TRP A 327 -13.28 -13.29 12.66
C TRP A 327 -12.73 -11.86 12.63
#